data_AF-A0A0M2WEL4-F1
#
_entry.id   AF-A0A0M2WEL4-F1
#
_cell.length_a   1.000
_cell.length_b   1.000
_cell.length_c   1.000
_cell.angle_alpha   90.00
_cell.angle_beta   90.00
_cell.angle_gamma   90.00
#
_symmetry.space_group_name_H-M   'P 1'
#
loop_
_entity.id
_entity.type
_entity.pdbx_description
1 polymer ?
#
loop_
_entity_poly.entity_id
_entity_poly.type
_entity_poly.pdbx_seq_one_letter_code
_entity_poly.pdbx_strand_id
1 'polypeptide(L)'
;MIAGGGADIMASLRAVRAATLATLVVKRGPLGSAVIDNVVPHSLDDAYNYRGLRVEVLNVLGAGDAFLSGFLKGWLRGEDYEACCRYANGCGALVVSRHGCAPAMPSLVELDYFLANAAKLTQPDQDATLSRLHRTTVARKEWNELCVFAFDHRTQFFELAQQTGAPEAAIAALKQLMVQAVAQTETALQLAGKTGVLIDGRYGVDALNDATGRGWWIGRPVELPGSNPLQFDWGRSIGSHLLSWPKEHVIKCLVQLHPDDAVENRLEQEAQIKALYDAAQVSGHELLLEVIPSEALPQGDDTVLRAVKRLYNLGIYPEWWKLESMSAQQWQAIDALVHERDPYCRGVVLLGLNAPIAALAASFEQASASTTCRGFMVGRTIFQEPSRRWLAGELDDAGLIAAVRANFEQLIGLWQRTRNRLERAA
;
A
#
# COMPACT_ATOMS: atom_id res chain seq x y z
N MET A 1 -23.96 -19.53 -31.11
CA MET A 1 -22.50 -19.29 -31.04
C MET A 1 -22.07 -18.52 -32.28
N ILE A 2 -21.43 -17.36 -32.10
CA ILE A 2 -21.16 -16.40 -33.18
C ILE A 2 -20.21 -17.00 -34.24
N ALA A 3 -19.07 -17.54 -33.82
CA ALA A 3 -18.04 -18.05 -34.74
C ALA A 3 -18.47 -19.28 -35.56
N GLY A 4 -19.40 -20.10 -35.05
CA GLY A 4 -19.90 -21.31 -35.72
C GLY A 4 -21.22 -21.12 -36.46
N GLY A 5 -21.83 -19.93 -36.42
CA GLY A 5 -23.05 -19.61 -37.16
C GLY A 5 -24.35 -20.28 -36.66
N GLY A 6 -24.35 -20.94 -35.50
CA GLY A 6 -25.51 -21.69 -35.01
C GLY A 6 -25.55 -21.85 -33.49
N ALA A 7 -26.66 -22.36 -32.95
CA ALA A 7 -26.84 -22.55 -31.50
C ALA A 7 -26.23 -23.87 -30.97
N ASP A 8 -26.04 -24.87 -31.84
CA ASP A 8 -25.46 -26.16 -31.46
C ASP A 8 -23.93 -26.07 -31.33
N ILE A 9 -23.40 -26.47 -30.16
CA ILE A 9 -21.98 -26.32 -29.85
C ILE A 9 -21.11 -27.27 -30.68
N MET A 10 -21.55 -28.51 -30.93
CA MET A 10 -20.74 -29.49 -31.66
C MET A 10 -20.68 -29.16 -33.15
N ALA A 11 -21.80 -28.76 -33.76
CA ALA A 11 -21.84 -28.23 -35.12
C ALA A 11 -20.98 -26.96 -35.25
N SER A 12 -21.05 -26.06 -34.27
CA SER A 12 -20.21 -24.86 -34.24
C SER A 12 -18.72 -25.18 -34.19
N LEU A 13 -18.31 -26.12 -33.33
CA LEU A 13 -16.91 -26.55 -33.23
C LEU A 13 -16.41 -27.20 -34.52
N ARG A 14 -17.24 -28.03 -35.17
CA ARG A 14 -16.91 -28.64 -36.48
C ARG A 14 -16.76 -27.59 -37.57
N ALA A 15 -17.66 -26.60 -37.60
CA ALA A 15 -17.57 -25.49 -38.55
C ALA A 15 -16.28 -24.66 -38.35
N VAL A 16 -15.92 -24.34 -37.09
CA VAL A 16 -14.66 -23.64 -36.78
C VAL A 16 -13.44 -24.49 -37.14
N ARG A 17 -13.45 -25.79 -36.82
CA ARG A 17 -12.35 -26.72 -37.16
C ARG A 17 -12.14 -26.84 -38.68
N ALA A 18 -13.19 -26.71 -39.50
CA ALA A 18 -13.05 -26.68 -40.96
C ALA A 18 -12.25 -25.47 -41.47
N ALA A 19 -12.13 -24.40 -40.67
CA ALA A 19 -11.41 -23.18 -41.02
C ALA A 19 -10.02 -23.07 -40.37
N THR A 20 -9.71 -23.83 -39.30
CA THR A 20 -8.44 -23.71 -38.57
C THR A 20 -8.03 -24.98 -37.84
N LEU A 21 -6.71 -25.19 -37.72
CA LEU A 21 -6.09 -26.22 -36.89
C LEU A 21 -5.78 -25.74 -35.45
N ALA A 22 -6.19 -24.53 -35.08
CA ALA A 22 -5.96 -23.99 -33.73
C ALA A 22 -6.61 -24.85 -32.64
N THR A 23 -6.00 -24.89 -31.46
CA THR A 23 -6.60 -25.50 -30.26
C THR A 23 -7.89 -24.77 -29.90
N LEU A 24 -8.99 -25.52 -29.75
CA LEU A 24 -10.28 -25.00 -29.32
C LEU A 24 -10.45 -25.30 -27.83
N VAL A 25 -10.76 -24.27 -27.04
CA VAL A 25 -11.02 -24.41 -25.60
C VAL A 25 -12.44 -23.99 -25.30
N VAL A 26 -13.20 -24.89 -24.67
CA VAL A 26 -14.63 -24.70 -24.40
C VAL A 26 -14.85 -24.59 -22.90
N LYS A 27 -15.40 -23.45 -22.46
CA LYS A 27 -15.86 -23.26 -21.07
C LYS A 27 -17.18 -24.00 -20.87
N ARG A 28 -17.26 -24.81 -19.82
CA ARG A 28 -18.44 -25.61 -19.44
C ARG A 28 -19.06 -25.16 -18.11
N GLY A 29 -18.81 -23.92 -17.70
CA GLY A 29 -19.28 -23.35 -16.44
C GLY A 29 -18.79 -24.16 -15.23
N PRO A 30 -19.65 -24.57 -14.29
CA PRO A 30 -19.25 -25.32 -13.09
C PRO A 30 -18.70 -26.72 -13.39
N LEU A 31 -18.86 -27.21 -14.63
CA LEU A 31 -18.26 -28.49 -15.07
C LEU A 31 -16.78 -28.33 -15.45
N GLY A 32 -16.29 -27.10 -15.65
CA GLY A 32 -14.90 -26.80 -15.96
C GLY A 32 -14.68 -26.43 -17.42
N SER A 33 -13.71 -27.08 -18.06
CA SER A 33 -13.35 -26.80 -19.44
C SER A 33 -12.97 -28.05 -20.22
N ALA A 34 -13.14 -27.97 -21.55
CA ALA A 34 -12.72 -28.99 -22.50
C ALA A 34 -11.70 -28.41 -23.48
N VAL A 35 -10.68 -29.19 -23.83
CA VAL A 35 -9.66 -28.85 -24.82
C VAL A 35 -9.77 -29.80 -26.00
N ILE A 36 -9.80 -29.22 -27.21
CA ILE A 36 -9.86 -29.93 -28.49
C ILE A 36 -8.73 -29.40 -29.36
N ASP A 37 -7.61 -30.11 -29.36
CA ASP A 37 -6.41 -29.79 -30.11
C ASP A 37 -6.39 -30.40 -31.52
N ASN A 38 -7.24 -31.40 -31.77
CA ASN A 38 -7.31 -32.13 -33.03
C ASN A 38 -8.77 -32.28 -33.52
N VAL A 39 -9.14 -33.48 -33.99
CA VAL A 39 -10.48 -33.82 -34.48
C VAL A 39 -11.54 -33.49 -33.43
N VAL A 40 -12.60 -32.82 -33.84
CA VAL A 40 -13.74 -32.52 -32.97
C VAL A 40 -14.46 -33.84 -32.66
N PRO A 41 -14.60 -34.26 -31.39
CA PRO A 41 -15.21 -35.52 -31.01
C PRO A 41 -16.72 -35.59 -31.33
N HIS A 42 -17.34 -36.73 -31.02
CA HIS A 42 -18.78 -36.89 -31.10
C HIS A 42 -19.51 -36.04 -30.04
N SER A 43 -19.02 -36.08 -28.79
CA SER A 43 -19.48 -35.26 -27.66
C SER A 43 -18.34 -34.46 -27.02
N LEU A 44 -18.66 -33.35 -26.34
CA LEU A 44 -17.70 -32.62 -25.49
C LEU A 44 -17.14 -33.47 -24.35
N ASP A 45 -17.88 -34.49 -23.91
CA ASP A 45 -17.43 -35.39 -22.85
C ASP A 45 -16.29 -36.31 -23.31
N ASP A 46 -16.12 -36.51 -24.62
CA ASP A 46 -15.03 -37.31 -25.18
C ASP A 46 -13.73 -36.50 -25.42
N ALA A 47 -13.76 -35.18 -25.15
CA ALA A 47 -12.59 -34.31 -25.24
C ALA A 47 -11.69 -34.43 -23.99
N TYR A 48 -10.51 -33.81 -24.01
CA TYR A 48 -9.73 -33.62 -22.78
C TYR A 48 -10.50 -32.67 -21.86
N ASN A 49 -10.98 -33.17 -20.73
CA ASN A 49 -11.80 -32.42 -19.78
C ASN A 49 -11.04 -32.18 -18.48
N TYR A 50 -11.11 -30.94 -17.99
CA TYR A 50 -10.59 -30.58 -16.67
C TYR A 50 -11.71 -30.01 -15.80
N ARG A 51 -11.83 -30.54 -14.58
CA ARG A 51 -12.95 -30.25 -13.68
C ARG A 51 -12.96 -28.79 -13.25
N GLY A 52 -14.15 -28.21 -13.20
CA GLY A 52 -14.38 -26.85 -12.70
C GLY A 52 -14.28 -26.75 -11.18
N LEU A 53 -14.10 -25.51 -10.71
CA LEU A 53 -14.22 -25.15 -9.30
C LEU A 53 -15.62 -24.59 -9.05
N ARG A 54 -16.28 -25.07 -8.01
CA ARG A 54 -17.62 -24.61 -7.65
C ARG A 54 -17.51 -23.43 -6.70
N VAL A 55 -18.00 -22.29 -7.16
CA VAL A 55 -18.10 -21.05 -6.38
C VAL A 55 -19.52 -20.49 -6.55
N GLU A 56 -19.96 -19.69 -5.59
CA GLU A 56 -21.16 -18.88 -5.78
C GLU A 56 -20.89 -17.79 -6.81
N VAL A 57 -21.75 -17.71 -7.82
CA VAL A 57 -21.61 -16.77 -8.93
C VAL A 57 -22.33 -15.48 -8.57
N LEU A 58 -21.57 -14.39 -8.55
CA LEU A 58 -22.07 -13.04 -8.32
C LEU A 58 -22.24 -12.27 -9.64
N ASN A 59 -21.26 -12.37 -10.54
CA ASN A 59 -21.24 -11.71 -11.85
C ASN A 59 -20.52 -12.59 -12.88
N VAL A 60 -20.85 -12.48 -14.17
CA VAL A 60 -20.14 -13.23 -15.25
C VAL A 60 -19.25 -12.34 -16.11
N LEU A 61 -19.27 -11.02 -15.90
CA LEU A 61 -18.44 -10.06 -16.62
C LEU A 61 -16.94 -10.33 -16.36
N GLY A 62 -16.14 -10.36 -17.42
CA GLY A 62 -14.69 -10.60 -17.34
C GLY A 62 -14.27 -12.06 -17.19
N ALA A 63 -15.19 -12.99 -16.91
CA ALA A 63 -14.87 -14.41 -16.69
C ALA A 63 -14.20 -15.07 -17.92
N GLY A 64 -14.53 -14.60 -19.13
CA GLY A 64 -13.88 -15.07 -20.35
C GLY A 64 -12.44 -14.64 -20.47
N ASP A 65 -12.15 -13.37 -20.21
CA ASP A 65 -10.80 -12.82 -20.28
C ASP A 65 -9.92 -13.42 -19.18
N ALA A 66 -10.47 -13.60 -17.98
CA ALA A 66 -9.80 -14.25 -16.86
C ALA A 66 -9.44 -15.70 -17.18
N PHE A 67 -10.40 -16.46 -17.71
CA PHE A 67 -10.19 -17.83 -18.14
C PHE A 67 -9.12 -17.93 -19.22
N LEU A 68 -9.21 -17.09 -20.26
CA LEU A 68 -8.26 -17.10 -21.37
C LEU A 68 -6.85 -16.70 -20.90
N SER A 69 -6.73 -15.68 -20.05
CA SER A 69 -5.47 -15.27 -19.43
C SER A 69 -4.83 -16.40 -18.62
N GLY A 70 -5.64 -17.08 -17.78
CA GLY A 70 -5.19 -18.26 -17.03
C GLY A 70 -4.72 -19.40 -17.94
N PHE A 71 -5.45 -19.69 -19.02
CA PHE A 71 -5.03 -20.70 -19.99
C PHE A 71 -3.71 -20.33 -20.68
N LEU A 72 -3.62 -19.08 -21.17
CA LEU A 72 -2.44 -18.58 -21.87
C LEU A 72 -1.19 -18.54 -20.99
N LYS A 73 -1.34 -18.32 -19.68
CA LYS A 73 -0.23 -18.38 -18.72
C LYS A 73 0.49 -19.73 -18.78
N GLY A 74 -0.24 -20.84 -18.71
CA GLY A 74 0.36 -22.18 -18.81
C GLY A 74 0.84 -22.48 -20.23
N TRP A 75 0.01 -22.15 -21.23
CA TRP A 75 0.28 -22.43 -22.64
C TRP A 75 1.57 -21.77 -23.14
N LEU A 76 1.76 -20.47 -22.84
CA LEU A 76 2.96 -19.72 -23.25
C LEU A 76 4.23 -20.21 -22.55
N ARG A 77 4.11 -20.98 -21.46
CA ARG A 77 5.23 -21.60 -20.74
C ARG A 77 5.49 -23.05 -21.16
N GLY A 78 4.71 -23.58 -22.12
CA GLY A 78 4.82 -24.96 -22.58
C GLY A 78 4.33 -25.98 -21.54
N GLU A 79 3.45 -25.57 -20.63
CA GLU A 79 2.83 -26.48 -19.66
C GLU A 79 1.74 -27.34 -20.32
N ASP A 80 1.35 -28.43 -19.67
CA ASP A 80 0.32 -29.34 -20.19
C ASP A 80 -1.10 -28.75 -20.08
N TYR A 81 -2.06 -29.43 -20.71
CA TYR A 81 -3.47 -29.01 -20.64
C TYR A 81 -4.05 -29.05 -19.23
N GLU A 82 -3.51 -29.91 -18.35
CA GLU A 82 -3.95 -29.96 -16.97
C GLU A 82 -3.66 -28.62 -16.27
N ALA A 83 -2.41 -28.15 -16.36
CA ALA A 83 -2.00 -26.90 -15.76
C ALA A 83 -2.71 -25.69 -16.41
N CYS A 84 -2.80 -25.66 -17.75
CA CYS A 84 -3.51 -24.60 -18.47
C CYS A 84 -4.98 -24.49 -18.02
N CYS A 85 -5.71 -25.61 -17.98
CA CYS A 85 -7.10 -25.62 -17.55
C CYS A 85 -7.26 -25.35 -16.05
N ARG A 86 -6.32 -25.79 -15.21
CA ARG A 86 -6.30 -25.49 -13.77
C ARG A 86 -6.27 -23.99 -13.53
N TYR A 87 -5.36 -23.28 -14.18
CA TYR A 87 -5.28 -21.82 -14.09
C TYR A 87 -6.51 -21.14 -14.69
N ALA A 88 -6.94 -21.58 -15.88
CA ALA A 88 -8.10 -21.00 -16.55
C ALA A 88 -9.38 -21.09 -15.71
N ASN A 89 -9.67 -22.29 -15.17
CA ASN A 89 -10.82 -22.51 -14.30
C ASN A 89 -10.70 -21.72 -13.00
N GLY A 90 -9.49 -21.64 -12.41
CA GLY A 90 -9.22 -20.86 -11.20
C GLY A 90 -9.48 -19.36 -11.37
N CYS A 91 -8.90 -18.76 -12.41
CA CYS A 91 -9.10 -17.34 -12.74
C CYS A 91 -10.58 -17.05 -13.03
N GLY A 92 -11.23 -17.90 -13.82
CA GLY A 92 -12.66 -17.78 -14.11
C GLY A 92 -13.51 -17.81 -12.84
N ALA A 93 -13.24 -18.74 -11.92
CA ALA A 93 -13.96 -18.89 -10.66
C ALA A 93 -13.78 -17.67 -9.73
N LEU A 94 -12.57 -17.14 -9.60
CA LEU A 94 -12.31 -15.95 -8.77
C LEU A 94 -13.00 -14.69 -9.32
N VAL A 95 -13.02 -14.51 -10.65
CA VAL A 95 -13.66 -13.33 -11.25
C VAL A 95 -15.18 -13.40 -11.14
N VAL A 96 -15.78 -14.58 -11.31
CA VAL A 96 -17.25 -14.68 -11.21
C VAL A 96 -17.79 -14.51 -9.80
N SER A 97 -16.97 -14.64 -8.76
CA SER A 97 -17.38 -14.36 -7.38
C SER A 97 -17.34 -12.87 -7.04
N ARG A 98 -16.88 -11.99 -7.93
CA ARG A 98 -16.72 -10.55 -7.68
C ARG A 98 -17.57 -9.69 -8.63
N HIS A 99 -17.87 -8.46 -8.22
CA HIS A 99 -18.65 -7.53 -9.05
C HIS A 99 -17.86 -6.95 -10.23
N GLY A 100 -16.55 -6.74 -10.07
CA GLY A 100 -15.71 -6.10 -11.09
C GLY A 100 -15.38 -7.01 -12.28
N CYS A 101 -15.08 -6.41 -13.44
CA CYS A 101 -14.53 -7.10 -14.60
C CYS A 101 -12.99 -7.11 -14.52
N ALA A 102 -12.33 -6.13 -15.15
CA ALA A 102 -10.86 -6.01 -15.12
C ALA A 102 -10.27 -5.86 -13.70
N PRO A 103 -10.85 -5.08 -12.77
CA PRO A 103 -10.32 -4.98 -11.41
C PRO A 103 -10.38 -6.29 -10.62
N ALA A 104 -11.21 -7.26 -11.01
CA ALA A 104 -11.35 -8.53 -10.29
C ALA A 104 -10.30 -9.58 -10.70
N MET A 105 -9.48 -9.30 -11.71
CA MET A 105 -8.46 -10.24 -12.20
C MET A 105 -7.47 -10.59 -11.08
N PRO A 106 -7.22 -11.89 -10.84
CA PRO A 106 -6.37 -12.29 -9.73
C PRO A 106 -4.88 -12.12 -10.05
N SER A 107 -4.09 -11.91 -9.00
CA SER A 107 -2.64 -12.09 -9.11
C SER A 107 -2.28 -13.57 -9.18
N LEU A 108 -1.02 -13.88 -9.48
CA LEU A 108 -0.53 -15.25 -9.40
C LEU A 108 -0.62 -15.81 -7.96
N VAL A 109 -0.18 -15.03 -6.99
CA VAL A 109 -0.16 -15.46 -5.58
C VAL A 109 -1.57 -15.74 -5.06
N GLU A 110 -2.52 -14.90 -5.45
CA GLU A 110 -3.93 -15.09 -5.15
C GLU A 110 -4.50 -16.36 -5.80
N LEU A 111 -4.19 -16.58 -7.08
CA LEU A 111 -4.61 -17.78 -7.80
C LEU A 111 -4.05 -19.04 -7.16
N ASP A 112 -2.77 -19.07 -6.80
CA ASP A 112 -2.12 -20.22 -6.17
C ASP A 112 -2.74 -20.54 -4.81
N TYR A 113 -3.01 -19.52 -3.99
CA TYR A 113 -3.72 -19.68 -2.71
C TYR A 113 -5.13 -20.25 -2.91
N PHE A 114 -5.88 -19.71 -3.88
CA PHE A 114 -7.23 -20.19 -4.18
C PHE A 114 -7.20 -21.65 -4.61
N LEU A 115 -6.33 -22.02 -5.55
CA LEU A 115 -6.21 -23.39 -6.06
C LEU A 115 -5.84 -24.39 -4.96
N ALA A 116 -4.95 -24.01 -4.04
CA ALA A 116 -4.56 -24.84 -2.90
C ALA A 116 -5.71 -25.07 -1.90
N ASN A 117 -6.71 -24.16 -1.86
CA ASN A 117 -7.78 -24.16 -0.86
C ASN A 117 -9.19 -24.29 -1.45
N ALA A 118 -9.32 -24.51 -2.77
CA ALA A 118 -10.58 -24.39 -3.50
C ALA A 118 -11.69 -25.33 -2.98
N ALA A 119 -11.34 -26.44 -2.35
CA ALA A 119 -12.30 -27.35 -1.73
C ALA A 119 -13.08 -26.73 -0.55
N LYS A 120 -12.53 -25.69 0.09
CA LYS A 120 -13.11 -25.01 1.26
C LYS A 120 -13.66 -23.62 0.91
N LEU A 121 -13.27 -23.04 -0.22
CA LEU A 121 -13.55 -21.66 -0.61
C LEU A 121 -14.70 -21.59 -1.63
N THR A 122 -15.94 -21.81 -1.18
CA THR A 122 -17.13 -21.71 -2.05
C THR A 122 -17.61 -20.27 -2.26
N GLN A 123 -17.24 -19.34 -1.39
CA GLN A 123 -17.51 -17.89 -1.51
C GLN A 123 -16.18 -17.11 -1.43
N PRO A 124 -15.33 -17.15 -2.47
CA PRO A 124 -13.97 -16.59 -2.43
C PRO A 124 -13.92 -15.08 -2.17
N ASP A 125 -15.00 -14.36 -2.48
CA ASP A 125 -15.17 -12.92 -2.25
C ASP A 125 -15.30 -12.54 -0.77
N GLN A 126 -15.70 -13.48 0.09
CA GLN A 126 -15.82 -13.27 1.53
C GLN A 126 -14.57 -13.74 2.31
N ASP A 127 -13.60 -14.35 1.65
CA ASP A 127 -12.36 -14.78 2.30
C ASP A 127 -11.41 -13.59 2.51
N ALA A 128 -11.07 -13.33 3.77
CA ALA A 128 -10.22 -12.21 4.15
C ALA A 128 -8.79 -12.35 3.59
N THR A 129 -8.29 -13.59 3.46
CA THR A 129 -6.94 -13.84 2.92
C THR A 129 -6.90 -13.55 1.43
N LEU A 130 -7.87 -14.03 0.65
CA LEU A 130 -7.99 -13.71 -0.77
C LEU A 130 -8.20 -12.21 -1.01
N SER A 131 -9.06 -11.57 -0.21
CA SER A 131 -9.28 -10.12 -0.30
C SER A 131 -7.98 -9.35 -0.07
N ARG A 132 -7.16 -9.79 0.89
CA ARG A 132 -5.83 -9.22 1.13
C ARG A 132 -4.89 -9.47 -0.03
N LEU A 133 -4.73 -10.72 -0.46
CA LEU A 133 -3.84 -11.08 -1.57
C LEU A 133 -4.19 -10.30 -2.83
N HIS A 134 -5.47 -10.21 -3.16
CA HIS A 134 -5.96 -9.42 -4.29
C HIS A 134 -5.47 -7.97 -4.25
N ARG A 135 -5.47 -7.36 -3.06
CA ARG A 135 -5.01 -5.97 -2.88
C ARG A 135 -3.49 -5.84 -2.91
N THR A 136 -2.78 -6.78 -2.29
CA THR A 136 -1.35 -6.59 -1.98
C THR A 136 -0.39 -7.22 -2.99
N THR A 137 -0.88 -8.12 -3.85
CA THR A 137 -0.05 -8.90 -4.78
C THR A 137 -0.28 -8.58 -6.25
N VAL A 138 -1.14 -7.60 -6.54
CA VAL A 138 -1.23 -6.99 -7.88
C VAL A 138 0.02 -6.14 -8.16
N ALA A 139 0.28 -5.92 -9.46
CA ALA A 139 1.39 -5.06 -9.89
C ALA A 139 1.23 -3.67 -9.28
N ARG A 140 2.26 -3.22 -8.57
CA ARG A 140 2.26 -1.98 -7.79
C ARG A 140 3.63 -1.34 -7.86
N LYS A 141 3.70 -0.02 -7.71
CA LYS A 141 4.99 0.69 -7.68
C LYS A 141 5.86 0.15 -6.55
N GLU A 142 7.12 -0.13 -6.85
CA GLU A 142 8.11 -0.54 -5.86
C GLU A 142 8.80 0.67 -5.25
N TRP A 143 9.04 0.61 -3.94
CA TRP A 143 9.64 1.66 -3.14
C TRP A 143 10.83 1.10 -2.36
N ASN A 144 11.97 0.97 -3.04
CA ASN A 144 13.18 0.39 -2.46
C ASN A 144 13.94 1.35 -1.54
N GLU A 145 13.75 2.66 -1.79
CA GLU A 145 14.26 3.76 -0.98
C GLU A 145 13.17 4.84 -0.94
N LEU A 146 12.89 5.43 0.23
CA LEU A 146 11.85 6.43 0.38
C LEU A 146 12.27 7.58 1.31
N CYS A 147 12.55 8.73 0.73
CA CYS A 147 12.89 9.97 1.43
C CYS A 147 11.66 10.89 1.43
N VAL A 148 11.02 11.05 2.59
CA VAL A 148 9.78 11.84 2.72
C VAL A 148 10.00 13.07 3.57
N PHE A 149 9.59 14.22 3.02
CA PHE A 149 9.49 15.46 3.77
C PHE A 149 8.09 15.60 4.37
N ALA A 150 8.00 15.54 5.70
CA ALA A 150 6.75 15.54 6.43
C ALA A 150 6.35 16.92 6.96
N PHE A 151 5.30 17.50 6.40
CA PHE A 151 4.77 18.79 6.83
C PHE A 151 3.24 18.74 7.00
N ASP A 152 2.72 17.58 7.41
CA ASP A 152 1.34 17.31 7.81
C ASP A 152 0.96 17.88 9.19
N HIS A 153 1.88 18.65 9.78
CA HIS A 153 1.69 19.29 11.08
C HIS A 153 0.59 20.36 10.96
N ARG A 154 -0.20 20.54 12.02
CA ARG A 154 -1.31 21.51 12.06
C ARG A 154 -1.08 22.50 13.20
N THR A 155 -1.10 22.00 14.43
CA THR A 155 -0.87 22.80 15.64
C THR A 155 0.48 23.52 15.61
N GLN A 156 1.55 22.87 15.15
CA GLN A 156 2.89 23.47 15.16
C GLN A 156 3.03 24.63 14.16
N PHE A 157 2.38 24.58 13.00
CA PHE A 157 2.38 25.72 12.08
C PHE A 157 1.50 26.86 12.60
N PHE A 158 0.37 26.53 13.23
CA PHE A 158 -0.48 27.51 13.89
C PHE A 158 0.29 28.25 15.00
N GLU A 159 1.01 27.52 15.85
CA GLU A 159 1.87 28.08 16.89
C GLU A 159 2.97 28.98 16.31
N LEU A 160 3.64 28.56 15.21
CA LEU A 160 4.63 29.40 14.52
C LEU A 160 4.03 30.71 14.00
N ALA A 161 2.83 30.66 13.41
CA ALA A 161 2.12 31.86 12.95
C ALA A 161 1.80 32.79 14.13
N GLN A 162 1.30 32.25 15.24
CA GLN A 162 1.04 33.02 16.46
C GLN A 162 2.31 33.67 17.04
N GLN A 163 3.40 32.91 17.12
CA GLN A 163 4.68 33.39 17.69
C GLN A 163 5.29 34.53 16.89
N THR A 164 5.04 34.58 15.58
CA THR A 164 5.60 35.58 14.65
C THR A 164 4.64 36.72 14.36
N GLY A 165 3.37 36.61 14.79
CA GLY A 165 2.31 37.57 14.44
C GLY A 165 1.82 37.46 12.99
N ALA A 166 2.22 36.42 12.25
CA ALA A 166 1.79 36.18 10.88
C ALA A 166 0.32 35.71 10.83
N PRO A 167 -0.43 36.06 9.76
CA PRO A 167 -1.79 35.57 9.61
C PRO A 167 -1.80 34.05 9.39
N GLU A 168 -2.75 33.34 10.01
CA GLU A 168 -2.92 31.88 9.85
C GLU A 168 -3.08 31.47 8.37
N ALA A 169 -3.68 32.34 7.54
CA ALA A 169 -3.82 32.13 6.11
C ALA A 169 -2.47 31.96 5.36
N ALA A 170 -1.35 32.46 5.92
CA ALA A 170 -0.03 32.29 5.33
C ALA A 170 0.48 30.84 5.37
N ILE A 171 -0.08 29.99 6.24
CA ILE A 171 0.35 28.59 6.39
C ILE A 171 0.13 27.81 5.09
N ALA A 172 -0.96 28.08 4.36
CA ALA A 172 -1.25 27.38 3.10
C ALA A 172 -0.17 27.67 2.03
N ALA A 173 0.16 28.95 1.82
CA ALA A 173 1.21 29.37 0.90
C ALA A 173 2.58 28.80 1.30
N LEU A 174 2.89 28.80 2.59
CA LEU A 174 4.12 28.22 3.14
C LEU A 174 4.24 26.73 2.76
N LYS A 175 3.17 25.94 2.88
CA LYS A 175 3.18 24.52 2.50
C LYS A 175 3.33 24.28 1.00
N GLN A 176 2.82 25.18 0.14
CA GLN A 176 3.08 25.11 -1.29
C GLN A 176 4.56 25.36 -1.61
N LEU A 177 5.22 26.30 -0.91
CA LEU A 177 6.66 26.51 -1.04
C LEU A 177 7.47 25.27 -0.63
N MET A 178 6.99 24.49 0.35
CA MET A 178 7.61 23.20 0.68
C MET A 178 7.50 22.18 -0.45
N VAL A 179 6.36 22.11 -1.15
CA VAL A 179 6.22 21.25 -2.34
C VAL A 179 7.20 21.65 -3.44
N GLN A 180 7.40 22.96 -3.65
CA GLN A 180 8.42 23.45 -4.58
C GLN A 180 9.84 23.05 -4.15
N ALA A 181 10.15 23.14 -2.86
CA ALA A 181 11.42 22.69 -2.31
C ALA A 181 11.67 21.19 -2.56
N VAL A 182 10.65 20.34 -2.37
CA VAL A 182 10.73 18.90 -2.69
C VAL A 182 10.95 18.66 -4.17
N ALA A 183 10.23 19.36 -5.05
CA ALA A 183 10.38 19.22 -6.50
C ALA A 183 11.80 19.58 -6.99
N GLN A 184 12.35 20.67 -6.47
CA GLN A 184 13.71 21.07 -6.78
C GLN A 184 14.74 20.08 -6.23
N THR A 185 14.52 19.54 -5.03
CA THR A 185 15.38 18.51 -4.41
C THR A 185 15.37 17.22 -5.22
N GLU A 186 14.19 16.73 -5.62
CA GLU A 186 14.05 15.53 -6.44
C GLU A 186 14.84 15.65 -7.74
N THR A 187 14.72 16.80 -8.40
CA THR A 187 15.43 17.06 -9.66
C THR A 187 16.94 17.15 -9.43
N ALA A 188 17.38 17.89 -8.42
CA ALA A 188 18.80 18.11 -8.12
C ALA A 188 19.54 16.82 -7.74
N LEU A 189 18.86 15.92 -7.02
CA LEU A 189 19.44 14.66 -6.52
C LEU A 189 18.98 13.42 -7.31
N GLN A 190 18.22 13.59 -8.40
CA GLN A 190 17.71 12.51 -9.25
C GLN A 190 16.92 11.43 -8.48
N LEU A 191 16.01 11.86 -7.61
CA LEU A 191 15.27 10.99 -6.67
C LEU A 191 13.92 10.50 -7.21
N ALA A 192 13.78 10.39 -8.53
CA ALA A 192 12.56 9.89 -9.16
C ALA A 192 12.26 8.48 -8.63
N GLY A 193 11.02 8.28 -8.13
CA GLY A 193 10.63 7.01 -7.52
C GLY A 193 11.16 6.76 -6.10
N LYS A 194 11.81 7.75 -5.48
CA LYS A 194 12.32 7.70 -4.11
C LYS A 194 11.84 8.84 -3.21
N THR A 195 11.05 9.76 -3.77
CA THR A 195 10.62 11.00 -3.09
C THR A 195 9.19 10.88 -2.59
N GLY A 196 8.93 11.46 -1.41
CA GLY A 196 7.57 11.60 -0.90
C GLY A 196 7.33 12.84 -0.05
N VAL A 197 6.06 13.07 0.25
CA VAL A 197 5.56 14.14 1.12
C VAL A 197 4.50 13.63 2.09
N LEU A 198 4.44 14.18 3.30
CA LEU A 198 3.26 14.07 4.18
C LEU A 198 2.61 15.45 4.30
N ILE A 199 1.34 15.57 3.92
CA ILE A 199 0.63 16.86 3.83
C ILE A 199 -0.76 16.71 4.45
N ASP A 200 -1.18 17.68 5.27
CA ASP A 200 -2.49 17.66 5.91
C ASP A 200 -3.62 18.20 5.01
N GLY A 201 -4.85 17.78 5.31
CA GLY A 201 -6.02 18.23 4.58
C GLY A 201 -6.62 19.57 5.02
N ARG A 202 -6.10 20.23 6.08
CA ARG A 202 -6.65 21.48 6.61
C ARG A 202 -5.94 22.69 6.05
N TYR A 203 -4.61 22.74 6.15
CA TYR A 203 -3.79 23.81 5.60
C TYR A 203 -3.11 23.44 4.28
N GLY A 204 -2.99 22.15 3.98
CA GLY A 204 -2.19 21.65 2.87
C GLY A 204 -2.98 21.24 1.63
N VAL A 205 -4.22 21.68 1.43
CA VAL A 205 -5.04 21.28 0.27
C VAL A 205 -4.36 21.67 -1.06
N ASP A 206 -3.90 22.91 -1.19
CA ASP A 206 -3.22 23.34 -2.41
C ASP A 206 -1.88 22.62 -2.60
N ALA A 207 -1.15 22.37 -1.51
CA ALA A 207 0.07 21.57 -1.54
C ALA A 207 -0.19 20.10 -1.95
N LEU A 208 -1.30 19.50 -1.52
CA LEU A 208 -1.73 18.18 -1.98
C LEU A 208 -2.04 18.19 -3.49
N ASN A 209 -2.74 19.22 -3.96
CA ASN A 209 -3.04 19.39 -5.39
C ASN A 209 -1.75 19.50 -6.22
N ASP A 210 -0.78 20.30 -5.75
CA ASP A 210 0.51 20.49 -6.40
C ASP A 210 1.37 19.22 -6.41
N ALA A 211 1.22 18.34 -5.41
CA ALA A 211 1.98 17.08 -5.29
C ALA A 211 1.35 15.92 -6.09
N THR A 212 0.02 15.89 -6.22
CA THR A 212 -0.76 14.83 -6.89
C THR A 212 -0.37 14.72 -8.37
N GLY A 213 -0.23 13.49 -8.88
CA GLY A 213 0.16 13.20 -10.26
C GLY A 213 1.66 13.28 -10.55
N ARG A 214 2.51 13.69 -9.59
CA ARG A 214 3.98 13.72 -9.76
C ARG A 214 4.64 12.35 -9.68
N GLY A 215 3.89 11.32 -9.26
CA GLY A 215 4.44 9.99 -8.97
C GLY A 215 5.22 9.92 -7.65
N TRP A 216 5.08 10.91 -6.77
CA TRP A 216 5.64 10.86 -5.41
C TRP A 216 4.83 9.93 -4.52
N TRP A 217 5.43 9.50 -3.40
CA TRP A 217 4.68 8.93 -2.31
C TRP A 217 3.99 10.07 -1.55
N ILE A 218 2.66 10.08 -1.46
CA ILE A 218 1.91 11.17 -0.84
C ILE A 218 1.12 10.59 0.31
N GLY A 219 1.48 10.94 1.55
CA GLY A 219 0.66 10.56 2.69
C GLY A 219 -0.16 11.74 3.23
N ARG A 220 -1.37 11.44 3.68
CA ARG A 220 -2.32 12.42 4.22
C ARG A 220 -2.86 11.94 5.57
N PRO A 221 -2.70 12.73 6.66
CA PRO A 221 -3.14 12.33 7.99
C PRO A 221 -4.66 12.26 8.08
N VAL A 222 -5.15 11.36 8.93
CA VAL A 222 -6.58 11.26 9.29
C VAL A 222 -6.84 11.50 10.77
N GLU A 223 -5.83 11.36 11.61
CA GLU A 223 -5.94 11.51 13.06
C GLU A 223 -6.16 12.97 13.46
N LEU A 224 -6.93 13.16 14.53
CA LEU A 224 -6.99 14.41 15.26
C LEU A 224 -5.66 14.58 16.04
N PRO A 225 -4.93 15.71 15.92
CA PRO A 225 -3.63 15.85 16.58
C PRO A 225 -3.71 15.63 18.08
N GLY A 226 -2.87 14.73 18.60
CA GLY A 226 -2.74 14.49 20.03
C GLY A 226 -3.87 13.67 20.68
N SER A 227 -4.86 13.20 19.92
CA SER A 227 -5.95 12.39 20.48
C SER A 227 -5.43 11.05 21.03
N ASN A 228 -5.79 10.74 22.28
CA ASN A 228 -5.61 9.43 22.90
C ASN A 228 -6.78 9.18 23.90
N PRO A 229 -7.75 8.29 23.62
CA PRO A 229 -7.81 7.38 22.47
C PRO A 229 -7.87 8.10 21.11
N LEU A 230 -7.53 7.38 20.05
CA LEU A 230 -7.53 7.88 18.68
C LEU A 230 -8.90 8.44 18.28
N GLN A 231 -8.88 9.65 17.74
CA GLN A 231 -10.01 10.28 17.06
C GLN A 231 -9.56 10.71 15.66
N PHE A 232 -10.53 10.88 14.75
CA PHE A 232 -10.27 11.36 13.40
C PHE A 232 -10.78 12.79 13.23
N ASP A 233 -10.12 13.57 12.36
CA ASP A 233 -10.48 14.97 12.09
C ASP A 233 -11.94 15.17 11.65
N TRP A 234 -12.50 14.17 10.95
CA TRP A 234 -13.87 14.21 10.44
C TRP A 234 -14.85 13.33 11.25
N GLY A 235 -14.46 12.96 12.47
CA GLY A 235 -15.23 12.09 13.33
C GLY A 235 -15.24 10.63 12.87
N ARG A 236 -16.22 9.86 13.33
CA ARG A 236 -16.24 8.38 13.19
C ARG A 236 -16.52 7.86 11.78
N SER A 237 -16.93 8.71 10.84
CA SER A 237 -17.34 8.30 9.49
C SER A 237 -16.19 8.35 8.47
N ILE A 238 -14.98 7.93 8.86
CA ILE A 238 -13.76 8.10 8.06
C ILE A 238 -13.84 7.46 6.66
N GLY A 239 -14.54 6.33 6.52
CA GLY A 239 -14.69 5.63 5.24
C GLY A 239 -15.30 6.50 4.13
N SER A 240 -16.32 7.31 4.46
CA SER A 240 -16.97 8.20 3.49
C SER A 240 -16.03 9.29 2.97
N HIS A 241 -15.11 9.77 3.82
CA HIS A 241 -14.13 10.77 3.42
C HIS A 241 -13.06 10.21 2.49
N LEU A 242 -12.57 9.00 2.79
CA LEU A 242 -11.54 8.33 1.99
C LEU A 242 -11.98 8.08 0.54
N LEU A 243 -13.27 7.84 0.27
CA LEU A 243 -13.76 7.63 -1.10
C LEU A 243 -13.57 8.82 -2.04
N SER A 244 -13.43 10.03 -1.48
CA SER A 244 -13.18 11.25 -2.25
C SER A 244 -11.71 11.53 -2.53
N TRP A 245 -10.79 10.76 -1.94
CA TRP A 245 -9.36 11.00 -2.09
C TRP A 245 -8.84 10.45 -3.41
N PRO A 246 -7.83 11.10 -4.01
CA PRO A 246 -7.05 10.49 -5.09
C PRO A 246 -6.47 9.15 -4.64
N LYS A 247 -6.58 8.14 -5.49
CA LYS A 247 -6.16 6.76 -5.17
C LYS A 247 -4.67 6.62 -4.83
N GLU A 248 -3.84 7.55 -5.32
CA GLU A 248 -2.40 7.58 -5.04
C GLU A 248 -2.05 8.15 -3.66
N HIS A 249 -3.01 8.73 -2.93
CA HIS A 249 -2.78 9.18 -1.56
C HIS A 249 -2.77 8.00 -0.60
N VAL A 250 -1.83 8.00 0.34
CA VAL A 250 -1.68 7.02 1.39
C VAL A 250 -2.28 7.58 2.67
N ILE A 251 -3.13 6.81 3.34
CA ILE A 251 -3.68 7.15 4.63
C ILE A 251 -2.53 7.12 5.62
N LYS A 252 -2.26 8.24 6.30
CA LYS A 252 -1.36 8.27 7.44
C LYS A 252 -2.19 8.38 8.71
N CYS A 253 -1.89 7.58 9.72
CA CYS A 253 -2.53 7.67 11.02
C CYS A 253 -1.51 7.49 12.13
N LEU A 254 -1.34 8.51 12.96
CA LEU A 254 -0.52 8.44 14.18
C LEU A 254 -1.37 7.89 15.33
N VAL A 255 -0.83 6.88 16.02
CA VAL A 255 -1.50 6.20 17.13
C VAL A 255 -0.60 6.19 18.36
N GLN A 256 -1.15 6.64 19.50
CA GLN A 256 -0.44 6.61 20.78
C GLN A 256 -0.61 5.25 21.45
N LEU A 257 -0.07 4.21 20.83
CA LEU A 257 -0.32 2.82 21.22
C LEU A 257 0.77 2.29 22.15
N HIS A 258 0.46 2.19 23.45
CA HIS A 258 1.29 1.47 24.41
C HIS A 258 0.68 0.08 24.71
N PRO A 259 1.44 -1.02 24.63
CA PRO A 259 0.90 -2.37 24.86
C PRO A 259 0.36 -2.55 26.29
N ASP A 260 0.96 -1.86 27.26
CA ASP A 260 0.60 -1.95 28.69
C ASP A 260 -0.34 -0.83 29.16
N ASP A 261 -1.00 -0.12 28.22
CA ASP A 261 -1.97 0.91 28.57
C ASP A 261 -3.20 0.34 29.32
N ALA A 262 -3.98 1.21 29.94
CA ALA A 262 -5.26 0.87 30.55
C ALA A 262 -6.13 0.12 29.54
N VAL A 263 -6.80 -0.95 29.99
CA VAL A 263 -7.51 -1.87 29.10
C VAL A 263 -8.56 -1.13 28.28
N GLU A 264 -9.29 -0.22 28.91
CA GLU A 264 -10.34 0.57 28.29
C GLU A 264 -9.78 1.49 27.19
N ASN A 265 -8.67 2.19 27.48
CA ASN A 265 -8.02 3.07 26.51
C ASN A 265 -7.50 2.27 25.31
N ARG A 266 -6.84 1.14 25.60
CA ARG A 266 -6.27 0.25 24.59
C ARG A 266 -7.35 -0.37 23.69
N LEU A 267 -8.47 -0.82 24.25
CA LEU A 267 -9.58 -1.38 23.48
C LEU A 267 -10.22 -0.34 22.56
N GLU A 268 -10.44 0.89 23.03
CA GLU A 268 -10.96 1.97 22.18
C GLU A 268 -9.94 2.31 21.08
N GLN A 269 -8.65 2.38 21.41
CA GLN A 269 -7.60 2.61 20.42
C GLN A 269 -7.62 1.53 19.32
N GLU A 270 -7.66 0.26 19.70
CA GLU A 270 -7.68 -0.87 18.76
C GLU A 270 -8.92 -0.89 17.90
N ALA A 271 -10.09 -0.57 18.47
CA ALA A 271 -11.33 -0.46 17.72
C ALA A 271 -11.28 0.62 16.64
N GLN A 272 -10.73 1.80 16.97
CA GLN A 272 -10.58 2.90 16.00
C GLN A 272 -9.56 2.57 14.91
N ILE A 273 -8.43 1.93 15.24
CA ILE A 273 -7.44 1.48 14.25
C ILE A 273 -8.05 0.42 13.34
N LYS A 274 -8.81 -0.54 13.88
CA LYS A 274 -9.48 -1.57 13.09
C LYS A 274 -10.51 -0.96 12.14
N ALA A 275 -11.32 -0.01 12.62
CA ALA A 275 -12.28 0.72 11.78
C ALA A 275 -11.59 1.46 10.63
N LEU A 276 -10.44 2.11 10.89
CA LEU A 276 -9.64 2.75 9.84
C LEU A 276 -9.07 1.74 8.85
N TYR A 277 -8.54 0.61 9.34
CA TYR A 277 -8.00 -0.44 8.49
C TYR A 277 -9.06 -1.01 7.55
N ASP A 278 -10.26 -1.28 8.06
CA ASP A 278 -11.39 -1.77 7.27
C ASP A 278 -11.85 -0.72 6.24
N ALA A 279 -11.89 0.56 6.62
CA ALA A 279 -12.15 1.66 5.70
C ALA A 279 -11.08 1.81 4.60
N ALA A 280 -9.80 1.55 4.94
CA ALA A 280 -8.72 1.50 3.97
C ALA A 280 -8.90 0.34 2.97
N GLN A 281 -9.39 -0.82 3.43
CA GLN A 281 -9.69 -1.95 2.53
C GLN A 281 -10.79 -1.59 1.53
N VAL A 282 -11.87 -0.96 1.99
CA VAL A 282 -13.01 -0.57 1.14
C VAL A 282 -12.63 0.54 0.17
N SER A 283 -11.97 1.59 0.66
CA SER A 283 -11.53 2.70 -0.19
C SER A 283 -10.35 2.32 -1.08
N GLY A 284 -9.67 1.22 -0.78
CA GLY A 284 -8.49 0.65 -1.42
C GLY A 284 -7.26 1.57 -1.42
N HIS A 285 -7.19 2.53 -0.51
CA HIS A 285 -5.98 3.30 -0.25
C HIS A 285 -5.00 2.46 0.58
N GLU A 286 -3.72 2.76 0.44
CA GLU A 286 -2.71 2.20 1.34
C GLU A 286 -2.81 2.84 2.72
N LEU A 287 -2.40 2.09 3.75
CA LEU A 287 -2.36 2.56 5.13
C LEU A 287 -0.92 2.60 5.65
N LEU A 288 -0.54 3.74 6.21
CA LEU A 288 0.63 3.94 7.05
C LEU A 288 0.18 4.16 8.49
N LEU A 289 0.58 3.26 9.38
CA LEU A 289 0.42 3.44 10.82
C LEU A 289 1.73 3.96 11.43
N GLU A 290 1.65 5.15 12.03
CA GLU A 290 2.72 5.74 12.83
C GLU A 290 2.50 5.38 14.30
N VAL A 291 3.29 4.45 14.83
CA VAL A 291 3.15 3.95 16.19
C VAL A 291 4.13 4.68 17.10
N ILE A 292 3.59 5.41 18.07
CA ILE A 292 4.38 6.12 19.08
C ILE A 292 3.80 5.74 20.45
N PRO A 293 4.45 4.84 21.21
CA PRO A 293 4.01 4.53 22.57
C PRO A 293 3.96 5.80 23.44
N SER A 294 2.95 5.91 24.29
CA SER A 294 2.82 7.06 25.20
C SER A 294 4.03 7.17 26.13
N GLU A 295 4.62 8.36 26.24
CA GLU A 295 5.71 8.66 27.17
C GLU A 295 5.27 8.63 28.64
N ALA A 296 3.95 8.63 28.91
CA ALA A 296 3.41 8.54 30.26
C ALA A 296 3.57 7.16 30.91
N LEU A 297 3.93 6.14 30.12
CA LEU A 297 4.07 4.75 30.57
C LEU A 297 5.54 4.29 30.47
N PRO A 298 5.98 3.34 31.32
CA PRO A 298 7.33 2.80 31.24
C PRO A 298 7.62 2.15 29.89
N GLN A 299 8.70 2.59 29.25
CA GLN A 299 9.15 2.04 27.98
C GLN A 299 10.28 1.02 28.20
N GLY A 300 10.16 -0.14 27.53
CA GLY A 300 11.22 -1.12 27.41
C GLY A 300 11.61 -1.30 25.95
N ASP A 301 12.72 -2.00 25.72
CA ASP A 301 13.26 -2.23 24.38
C ASP A 301 12.29 -3.00 23.46
N ASP A 302 11.30 -3.70 24.02
CA ASP A 302 10.30 -4.45 23.27
C ASP A 302 8.95 -3.73 23.11
N THR A 303 8.78 -2.52 23.64
CA THR A 303 7.48 -1.83 23.68
C THR A 303 6.90 -1.64 22.27
N VAL A 304 7.69 -1.13 21.33
CA VAL A 304 7.28 -0.95 19.92
C VAL A 304 7.01 -2.30 19.25
N LEU A 305 7.90 -3.29 19.45
CA LEU A 305 7.74 -4.64 18.91
C LEU A 305 6.43 -5.28 19.36
N ARG A 306 6.10 -5.17 20.65
CA ARG A 306 4.85 -5.67 21.23
C ARG A 306 3.64 -4.93 20.68
N ALA A 307 3.71 -3.61 20.48
CA ALA A 307 2.64 -2.83 19.87
C ALA A 307 2.35 -3.28 18.42
N VAL A 308 3.39 -3.40 17.59
CA VAL A 308 3.27 -3.89 16.19
C VAL A 308 2.74 -5.33 16.15
N LYS A 309 3.31 -6.23 16.97
CA LYS A 309 2.87 -7.63 17.07
C LYS A 309 1.40 -7.74 17.47
N ARG A 310 0.94 -6.86 18.38
CA ARG A 310 -0.45 -6.80 18.82
C ARG A 310 -1.39 -6.40 17.70
N LEU A 311 -1.04 -5.41 16.88
CA LEU A 311 -1.83 -5.04 15.70
C LEU A 311 -1.92 -6.19 14.69
N TYR A 312 -0.83 -6.90 14.44
CA TYR A 312 -0.88 -8.12 13.62
C TYR A 312 -1.77 -9.22 14.22
N ASN A 313 -1.79 -9.40 15.54
CA ASN A 313 -2.68 -10.36 16.20
C ASN A 313 -4.17 -9.99 16.04
N LEU A 314 -4.47 -8.71 15.86
CA LEU A 314 -5.82 -8.21 15.59
C LEU A 314 -6.20 -8.26 14.10
N GLY A 315 -5.33 -8.81 13.26
CA GLY A 315 -5.54 -8.88 11.82
C GLY A 315 -5.43 -7.54 11.11
N ILE A 316 -4.66 -6.60 11.67
CA ILE A 316 -4.37 -5.29 11.10
C ILE A 316 -2.99 -5.34 10.46
N TYR A 317 -2.96 -5.10 9.15
CA TYR A 317 -1.77 -5.31 8.34
C TYR A 317 -1.57 -4.12 7.38
N PRO A 318 -1.11 -2.96 7.88
CA PRO A 318 -0.91 -1.78 7.07
C PRO A 318 0.19 -2.02 6.03
N GLU A 319 0.11 -1.31 4.90
CA GLU A 319 1.19 -1.31 3.91
C GLU A 319 2.50 -0.81 4.48
N TRP A 320 2.43 0.18 5.38
CA TRP A 320 3.59 0.88 5.89
C TRP A 320 3.54 1.00 7.41
N TRP A 321 4.70 0.83 8.03
CA TRP A 321 4.93 1.21 9.43
C TRP A 321 5.81 2.44 9.49
N LYS A 322 5.46 3.41 10.32
CA LYS A 322 6.33 4.54 10.67
C LYS A 322 6.66 4.44 12.16
N LEU A 323 7.91 4.12 12.46
CA LEU A 323 8.37 3.76 13.80
C LEU A 323 9.48 4.70 14.26
N GLU A 324 9.58 4.86 15.58
CA GLU A 324 10.62 5.62 16.24
C GLU A 324 12.02 5.05 16.04
N SER A 325 13.03 5.84 16.43
CA SER A 325 14.42 5.38 16.42
C SER A 325 14.59 4.25 17.42
N MET A 326 15.15 3.14 16.94
CA MET A 326 15.43 1.95 17.72
C MET A 326 16.89 1.52 17.52
N SER A 327 17.41 0.72 18.45
CA SER A 327 18.71 0.07 18.30
C SER A 327 18.72 -0.93 17.14
N ALA A 328 19.91 -1.28 16.64
CA ALA A 328 20.07 -2.29 15.60
C ALA A 328 19.43 -3.65 15.96
N GLN A 329 19.48 -4.05 17.24
CA GLN A 329 18.86 -5.30 17.70
C GLN A 329 17.32 -5.24 17.62
N GLN A 330 16.73 -4.12 18.01
CA GLN A 330 15.29 -3.91 17.89
C GLN A 330 14.84 -3.88 16.43
N TRP A 331 15.63 -3.27 15.53
CA TRP A 331 15.37 -3.32 14.08
C TRP A 331 15.34 -4.74 13.53
N GLN A 332 16.30 -5.59 13.93
CA GLN A 332 16.30 -7.01 13.55
C GLN A 332 15.05 -7.74 14.04
N ALA A 333 14.56 -7.42 15.24
CA ALA A 333 13.33 -8.01 15.77
C ALA A 333 12.08 -7.56 14.98
N ILE A 334 12.02 -6.29 14.57
CA ILE A 334 10.95 -5.78 13.69
C ILE A 334 11.02 -6.44 12.32
N ASP A 335 12.21 -6.57 11.71
CA ASP A 335 12.38 -7.25 10.43
C ASP A 335 11.89 -8.70 10.48
N ALA A 336 12.26 -9.44 11.53
CA ALA A 336 11.82 -10.81 11.74
C ALA A 336 10.30 -10.90 11.88
N LEU A 337 9.69 -10.01 12.67
CA LEU A 337 8.25 -9.97 12.87
C LEU A 337 7.51 -9.64 11.57
N VAL A 338 7.95 -8.64 10.81
CA VAL A 338 7.30 -8.25 9.55
C VAL A 338 7.41 -9.36 8.51
N HIS A 339 8.58 -10.01 8.38
CA HIS A 339 8.73 -11.16 7.47
C HIS A 339 7.85 -12.35 7.86
N GLU A 340 7.72 -12.65 9.15
CA GLU A 340 6.87 -13.73 9.64
C GLU A 340 5.39 -13.45 9.40
N ARG A 341 4.95 -12.21 9.69
CA ARG A 341 3.52 -11.87 9.80
C ARG A 341 2.94 -11.27 8.52
N ASP A 342 3.75 -10.58 7.73
CA ASP A 342 3.29 -9.85 6.56
C ASP A 342 4.36 -9.68 5.47
N PRO A 343 4.59 -10.72 4.64
CA PRO A 343 5.55 -10.66 3.54
C PRO A 343 5.16 -9.64 2.45
N TYR A 344 3.96 -9.05 2.51
CA TYR A 344 3.50 -8.04 1.54
C TYR A 344 3.56 -6.61 2.08
N CYS A 345 4.01 -6.41 3.31
CA CYS A 345 4.34 -5.09 3.84
C CYS A 345 5.33 -4.39 2.91
N ARG A 346 5.08 -3.12 2.60
CA ARG A 346 5.94 -2.34 1.70
C ARG A 346 7.23 -1.90 2.38
N GLY A 347 7.16 -1.67 3.68
CA GLY A 347 8.33 -1.42 4.50
C GLY A 347 8.04 -0.62 5.74
N VAL A 348 9.12 -0.38 6.48
CA VAL A 348 9.15 0.48 7.65
C VAL A 348 9.89 1.77 7.30
N VAL A 349 9.48 2.88 7.87
CA VAL A 349 10.17 4.17 7.75
C VAL A 349 10.42 4.79 9.12
N LEU A 350 11.54 5.49 9.23
CA LEU A 350 11.95 6.18 10.45
C LEU A 350 11.24 7.52 10.58
N LEU A 351 10.68 7.78 11.76
CA LEU A 351 10.18 9.11 12.12
C LEU A 351 11.27 9.97 12.78
N GLY A 352 11.07 11.30 12.80
CA GLY A 352 12.09 12.25 13.24
C GLY A 352 11.96 12.85 14.65
N LEU A 353 10.75 12.91 15.24
CA LEU A 353 10.46 13.57 16.54
C LEU A 353 11.10 14.96 16.79
N ASN A 354 11.38 15.76 15.75
CA ASN A 354 12.13 17.01 15.90
C ASN A 354 13.55 16.83 16.49
N ALA A 355 14.13 15.64 16.32
CA ALA A 355 15.49 15.38 16.74
C ALA A 355 16.48 16.22 15.90
N PRO A 356 17.60 16.65 16.50
CA PRO A 356 18.69 17.27 15.75
C PRO A 356 19.21 16.35 14.64
N ILE A 357 19.73 16.92 13.54
CA ILE A 357 20.27 16.16 12.40
C ILE A 357 21.32 15.12 12.84
N ALA A 358 22.17 15.45 13.81
CA ALA A 358 23.17 14.53 14.33
C ALA A 358 22.56 13.29 15.02
N ALA A 359 21.45 13.47 15.74
CA ALA A 359 20.73 12.35 16.36
C ALA A 359 20.04 11.49 15.30
N LEU A 360 19.43 12.11 14.27
CA LEU A 360 18.86 11.38 13.12
C LEU A 360 19.92 10.57 12.37
N ALA A 361 21.12 11.13 12.19
CA ALA A 361 22.24 10.42 11.57
C ALA A 361 22.60 9.15 12.36
N ALA A 362 22.68 9.23 13.69
CA ALA A 362 22.92 8.07 14.54
C ALA A 362 21.80 7.03 14.41
N SER A 363 20.54 7.45 14.36
CA SER A 363 19.39 6.56 14.14
C SER A 363 19.43 5.88 12.77
N PHE A 364 19.89 6.56 11.71
CA PHE A 364 20.07 5.97 10.39
C PHE A 364 21.15 4.89 10.38
N GLU A 365 22.20 5.04 11.18
CA GLU A 365 23.24 4.00 11.34
C GLU A 365 22.66 2.77 12.06
N GLN A 366 21.81 2.95 13.08
CA GLN A 366 21.15 1.82 13.77
C GLN A 366 20.22 1.02 12.86
N ALA A 367 19.52 1.69 11.92
CA ALA A 367 18.62 1.05 10.97
C ALA A 367 19.32 0.56 9.70
N SER A 368 20.62 0.78 9.54
CA SER A 368 21.35 0.56 8.28
C SER A 368 21.23 -0.88 7.78
N ALA A 369 21.37 -1.86 8.68
CA ALA A 369 21.27 -3.29 8.38
C ALA A 369 19.83 -3.81 8.30
N SER A 370 18.82 -2.97 8.56
CA SER A 370 17.43 -3.41 8.49
C SER A 370 17.01 -3.71 7.05
N THR A 371 16.36 -4.86 6.87
CA THR A 371 15.87 -5.33 5.58
C THR A 371 14.49 -4.77 5.22
N THR A 372 13.72 -4.33 6.22
CA THR A 372 12.38 -3.74 5.99
C THR A 372 12.39 -2.22 6.04
N CYS A 373 13.37 -1.59 6.70
CA CYS A 373 13.47 -0.14 6.74
C CYS A 373 13.83 0.42 5.35
N ARG A 374 12.96 1.21 4.73
CA ARG A 374 13.12 1.76 3.38
C ARG A 374 13.54 3.23 3.35
N GLY A 375 13.52 3.91 4.49
CA GLY A 375 13.84 5.34 4.52
C GLY A 375 13.30 6.05 5.74
N PHE A 376 13.02 7.33 5.55
CA PHE A 376 12.61 8.22 6.64
C PHE A 376 11.46 9.14 6.21
N MET A 377 10.70 9.57 7.21
CA MET A 377 9.69 10.62 7.11
C MET A 377 9.93 11.65 8.21
N VAL A 378 10.65 12.72 7.88
CA VAL A 378 11.11 13.73 8.84
C VAL A 378 10.45 15.07 8.54
N GLY A 379 10.03 15.78 9.59
CA GLY A 379 9.30 17.04 9.48
C GLY A 379 9.99 18.23 10.13
N ARG A 380 9.68 18.48 11.41
CA ARG A 380 10.12 19.69 12.13
C ARG A 380 11.62 19.99 12.02
N THR A 381 12.49 18.99 12.03
CA THR A 381 13.94 19.16 11.82
C THR A 381 14.28 19.88 10.50
N ILE A 382 13.45 19.70 9.46
CA ILE A 382 13.63 20.33 8.15
C ILE A 382 13.01 21.73 8.14
N PHE A 383 11.77 21.88 8.64
CA PHE A 383 10.98 23.09 8.39
C PHE A 383 10.91 24.09 9.54
N GLN A 384 11.06 23.68 10.80
CA GLN A 384 10.64 24.49 11.95
C GLN A 384 11.25 25.90 11.93
N GLU A 385 12.58 25.98 11.86
CA GLU A 385 13.29 27.26 11.87
C GLU A 385 13.15 28.04 10.55
N PRO A 386 13.32 27.44 9.35
CA PRO A 386 13.04 28.15 8.09
C PRO A 386 11.63 28.74 8.02
N SER A 387 10.62 27.99 8.46
CA SER A 387 9.23 28.44 8.48
C SER A 387 9.01 29.60 9.46
N ARG A 388 9.62 29.55 10.66
CA ARG A 388 9.58 30.68 11.62
C ARG A 388 10.13 31.96 10.99
N ARG A 389 11.30 31.87 10.35
CA ARG A 389 11.98 33.02 9.74
C ARG A 389 11.19 33.61 8.56
N TRP A 390 10.61 32.76 7.72
CA TRP A 390 9.74 33.22 6.63
C TRP A 390 8.46 33.90 7.14
N LEU A 391 7.79 33.32 8.15
CA LEU A 391 6.60 33.92 8.76
C LEU A 391 6.91 35.25 9.47
N ALA A 392 8.13 35.40 10.01
CA ALA A 392 8.62 36.65 10.59
C ALA A 392 9.05 37.70 9.54
N GLY A 393 9.04 37.38 8.24
CA GLY A 393 9.51 38.26 7.17
C GLY A 393 11.04 38.37 7.06
N GLU A 394 11.80 37.49 7.71
CA GLU A 394 13.26 37.43 7.64
C GLU A 394 13.78 36.67 6.40
N LEU A 395 12.92 35.86 5.78
CA LEU A 395 13.20 35.13 4.54
C LEU A 395 12.10 35.44 3.51
N ASP A 396 12.48 35.56 2.25
CA ASP A 396 11.57 35.51 1.13
C ASP A 396 11.30 34.05 0.70
N ASP A 397 10.45 33.87 -0.30
CA ASP A 397 10.06 32.54 -0.80
C ASP A 397 11.27 31.72 -1.28
N ALA A 398 12.19 32.35 -2.01
CA ALA A 398 13.41 31.71 -2.48
C ALA A 398 14.32 31.30 -1.31
N GLY A 399 14.46 32.15 -0.29
CA GLY A 399 15.20 31.88 0.94
C GLY A 399 14.61 30.74 1.76
N LEU A 400 13.28 30.67 1.90
CA LEU A 400 12.61 29.55 2.55
C LEU A 400 12.87 28.24 1.81
N ILE A 401 12.67 28.24 0.48
CA ILE A 401 12.90 27.06 -0.36
C ILE A 401 14.35 26.58 -0.20
N ALA A 402 15.33 27.48 -0.33
CA ALA A 402 16.74 27.13 -0.22
C ALA A 402 17.09 26.54 1.16
N ALA A 403 16.58 27.11 2.25
CA ALA A 403 16.86 26.65 3.60
C ALA A 403 16.24 25.27 3.89
N VAL A 404 14.98 25.06 3.47
CA VAL A 404 14.29 23.77 3.60
C VAL A 404 14.99 22.69 2.77
N ARG A 405 15.36 23.01 1.52
CA ARG A 405 16.12 22.11 0.65
C ARG A 405 17.44 21.70 1.29
N ALA A 406 18.23 22.66 1.79
CA ALA A 406 19.51 22.36 2.41
C ALA A 406 19.37 21.33 3.55
N ASN A 407 18.38 21.49 4.42
CA ASN A 407 18.12 20.54 5.51
C ASN A 407 17.67 19.16 4.98
N PHE A 408 16.77 19.13 3.99
CA PHE A 408 16.26 17.87 3.44
C PHE A 408 17.34 17.10 2.65
N GLU A 409 18.07 17.79 1.78
CA GLU A 409 19.19 17.26 1.00
C GLU A 409 20.31 16.73 1.92
N GLN A 410 20.58 17.40 3.05
CA GLN A 410 21.51 16.91 4.07
C GLN A 410 21.07 15.57 4.67
N LEU A 411 19.79 15.42 5.01
CA LEU A 411 19.24 14.16 5.55
C LEU A 411 19.25 13.04 4.51
N ILE A 412 18.90 13.33 3.26
CA ILE A 412 18.99 12.38 2.14
C ILE A 412 20.43 11.89 2.00
N GLY A 413 21.40 12.82 1.98
CA GLY A 413 22.81 12.46 1.88
C GLY A 413 23.29 11.62 3.07
N LEU A 414 22.81 11.88 4.28
CA LEU A 414 23.11 11.04 5.46
C LEU A 414 22.56 9.63 5.29
N TRP A 415 21.28 9.50 4.93
CA TRP A 415 20.62 8.22 4.70
C TRP A 415 21.33 7.38 3.63
N GLN A 416 21.65 7.97 2.49
CA GLN A 416 22.31 7.26 1.39
C GLN A 416 23.72 6.82 1.75
N ARG A 417 24.45 7.62 2.55
CA ARG A 417 25.79 7.24 3.04
C ARG A 417 25.76 6.02 3.97
N THR A 418 24.72 5.86 4.79
CA THR A 418 24.64 4.68 5.67
C THR A 418 24.32 3.41 4.86
N ARG A 419 23.45 3.51 3.85
CA ARG A 419 23.09 2.38 2.97
C ARG A 419 24.22 1.94 2.04
N ASN A 420 24.88 2.88 1.37
CA ASN A 420 25.99 2.57 0.45
C ASN A 420 27.22 1.95 1.15
N ARG A 421 27.41 2.20 2.44
CA ARG A 421 28.52 1.61 3.21
C ARG A 421 28.35 0.10 3.36
N LEU A 422 27.11 -0.38 3.48
CA LEU A 422 26.81 -1.81 3.58
C LEU A 422 26.92 -2.52 2.23
N GLU A 423 26.43 -1.90 1.15
CA GLU A 423 26.56 -2.48 -0.21
C GLU A 423 28.01 -2.67 -0.65
N ARG A 424 28.94 -1.87 -0.12
CA ARG A 424 30.39 -2.01 -0.36
C ARG A 424 31.08 -2.99 0.58
N ALA A 425 30.43 -3.38 1.68
CA ALA A 425 30.99 -4.28 2.69
C ALA A 425 30.47 -5.73 2.54
N ALA A 426 29.32 -5.91 1.88
CA ALA A 426 28.79 -7.19 1.42
C ALA A 426 29.43 -7.59 0.07
#